data_AF-A0A8I5QJX7-F1
#
_entry.id   AF-A0A8I5QJX7-F1
#
_cell.length_a   1.000
_cell.length_b   1.000
_cell.length_c   1.000
_cell.angle_alpha   90.00
_cell.angle_beta   90.00
_cell.angle_gamma   90.00
#
_symmetry.space_group_name_H-M   'P 1'
#
loop_
_entity.id
_entity.type
_entity.pdbx_description
1 polymer ?
#
loop_
_entity_poly.entity_id
_entity_poly.type
_entity_poly.pdbx_seq_one_letter_code
_entity_poly.pdbx_strand_id
1 'polypeptide(L)' 'MKPHEIQEKLGLTRIRDRNWYVQPSCATSGDGLYEGLTWLTSNYKS' A
#
# COMPACT_ATOMS: atom_id res chain seq x y z
N MET A 1 -4.65 1.57 13.06
CA MET A 1 -4.34 2.89 12.45
C MET A 1 -4.93 2.89 11.06
N LYS A 2 -5.60 3.98 10.64
CA LYS A 2 -6.23 4.02 9.33
C LYS A 2 -5.17 4.25 8.24
N PRO A 3 -5.34 3.72 7.02
CA PRO A 3 -4.36 3.88 5.95
C PRO A 3 -3.96 5.34 5.66
N HIS A 4 -4.91 6.29 5.71
CA HIS A 4 -4.62 7.71 5.47
C HIS A 4 -3.69 8.32 6.51
N GLU A 5 -3.81 7.94 7.79
CA GLU A 5 -2.92 8.44 8.85
C GLU A 5 -1.48 7.99 8.62
N ILE A 6 -1.30 6.76 8.11
CA ILE A 6 0.02 6.21 7.74
C ILE A 6 0.58 6.94 6.53
N GLN A 7 -0.26 7.23 5.52
CA GLN A 7 0.15 7.99 4.33
C GLN A 7 0.69 9.37 4.71
N GLU A 8 0.03 10.06 5.62
CA GLU A 8 0.46 11.38 6.10
C GLU A 8 1.73 11.29 6.94
N LYS A 9 1.78 10.38 7.93
CA LYS A 9 2.94 10.23 8.84
C LYS A 9 4.21 9.82 8.11
N LEU A 10 4.11 9.00 7.07
CA LEU A 10 5.23 8.60 6.24
C LEU A 10 5.49 9.57 5.07
N GLY A 11 4.68 10.63 4.92
CA GLY A 11 4.84 11.63 3.87
C GLY A 11 4.64 11.08 2.46
N LEU A 12 3.93 9.96 2.30
CA LEU A 12 3.75 9.31 0.99
C LEU A 12 3.03 10.22 -0.01
N THR A 13 2.13 11.08 0.48
CA THR A 13 1.42 12.08 -0.33
C THR A 13 2.33 13.09 -1.04
N ARG A 14 3.59 13.21 -0.60
CA ARG A 14 4.61 14.08 -1.22
C ARG A 14 5.37 13.37 -2.35
N ILE A 15 5.35 12.04 -2.38
CA ILE A 15 6.04 11.24 -3.40
C ILE A 15 5.12 11.13 -4.62
N ARG A 16 5.56 11.68 -5.76
CA ARG A 16 4.77 11.74 -7.01
C ARG A 16 5.48 11.11 -8.20
N ASP A 17 6.75 10.78 -8.06
CA ASP A 17 7.64 10.22 -9.08
C ASP A 17 7.53 8.69 -9.21
N ARG A 18 6.85 8.02 -8.27
CA ARG A 18 6.60 6.57 -8.28
C ARG A 18 5.21 6.24 -7.78
N ASN A 19 4.66 5.14 -8.29
CA ASN A 19 3.41 4.58 -7.80
C ASN A 19 3.61 3.96 -6.41
N TRP A 20 2.67 4.22 -5.50
CA TRP A 20 2.65 3.64 -4.16
C TRP A 20 1.20 3.45 -3.71
N TYR A 21 1.00 2.56 -2.74
CA TYR A 21 -0.30 2.27 -2.16
C TYR A 21 -0.12 1.74 -0.73
N VAL A 22 -1.06 2.06 0.15
CA VAL A 22 -1.06 1.60 1.54
C VAL A 22 -2.20 0.60 1.69
N GLN A 23 -1.86 -0.68 1.67
CA GLN A 23 -2.79 -1.77 1.90
C GLN A 23 -2.80 -2.12 3.39
N PRO A 24 -3.93 -1.96 4.10
CA PRO A 24 -4.07 -2.53 5.44
C PRO A 24 -4.06 -4.06 5.34
N SER A 25 -3.27 -4.70 6.20
CA SER A 25 -3.15 -6.15 6.23
C SER A 25 -2.92 -6.69 7.65
N CYS A 26 -3.19 -7.98 7.83
CA CYS A 26 -2.94 -8.69 9.08
C CYS A 26 -2.23 -10.02 8.79
N ALA A 27 -1.03 -10.20 9.33
CA ALA A 27 -0.20 -11.36 9.03
C ALA A 27 -0.79 -12.69 9.55
N THR A 28 -1.50 -12.66 10.69
CA THR A 28 -2.03 -13.88 11.33
C THR A 28 -3.34 -14.36 10.71
N SER A 29 -4.19 -13.46 10.22
CA SER A 29 -5.43 -13.82 9.51
C SER A 29 -5.23 -13.92 8.00
N GLY A 30 -4.18 -13.29 7.46
CA GLY A 30 -3.92 -13.21 6.02
C GLY A 30 -4.65 -12.09 5.30
N ASP A 31 -5.47 -11.31 6.02
CA ASP A 31 -6.26 -10.22 5.44
C ASP A 31 -5.36 -9.20 4.73
N GLY A 32 -5.75 -8.79 3.52
CA GLY A 32 -5.08 -7.72 2.78
C GLY A 32 -3.75 -8.11 2.13
N LEU A 33 -3.19 -9.29 2.40
CA LEU A 33 -1.91 -9.72 1.83
C LEU A 33 -2.05 -10.01 0.34
N TYR A 34 -3.07 -10.78 -0.05
CA TYR A 34 -3.32 -11.11 -1.45
C TYR A 34 -3.64 -9.87 -2.27
N GLU A 35 -4.49 -8.98 -1.74
CA GLU A 35 -4.86 -7.72 -2.38
C GLU A 35 -3.64 -6.81 -2.59
N GLY A 36 -2.74 -6.75 -1.62
CA GLY A 36 -1.48 -6.02 -1.74
C GLY A 36 -0.57 -6.58 -2.85
N LEU A 37 -0.46 -7.91 -2.95
CA LEU A 37 0.30 -8.58 -4.00
C LEU A 37 -0.33 -8.42 -5.39
N THR A 38 -1.66 -8.49 -5.48
CA THR A 38 -2.40 -8.21 -6.70
C THR A 38 -2.17 -6.77 -7.15
N TRP A 39 -2.23 -5.80 -6.24
CA TRP A 39 -1.97 -4.40 -6.57
C TRP A 39 -0.56 -4.20 -7.13
N LEU A 40 0.45 -4.84 -6.53
CA LEU A 40 1.84 -4.79 -7.03
C LEU A 40 1.93 -5.33 -8.46
N THR A 41 1.31 -6.47 -8.74
CA THR A 41 1.29 -7.08 -10.08
C THR A 41 0.60 -6.17 -11.10
N SER A 42 -0.52 -5.55 -10.73
CA SER A 42 -1.28 -4.66 -11.61
C SER A 42 -0.60 -3.30 -11.86
N ASN A 43 0.25 -2.84 -10.95
CA ASN A 43 0.89 -1.52 -11.02
C ASN A 43 2.39 -1.59 -11.34
N TYR A 44 2.92 -2.79 -11.57
CA TYR A 44 4.26 -2.99 -12.09
C TYR A 44 4.34 -2.46 -13.52
N LYS A 45 5.25 -1.52 -13.76
CA LYS A 45 5.61 -1.07 -15.10
C LYS A 45 6.95 -1.72 -15.45
N SER A 46 6.97 -2.45 -16.56
CA SER A 46 8.19 -3.08 -17.07
C SER A 46 9.16 -2.08 -17.69
#